data_AF-A0A845VV45-F1
#
_entry.id   AF-A0A845VV45-F1
#
_cell.length_a   1.000
_cell.length_b   1.000
_cell.length_c   1.000
_cell.angle_alpha   90.00
_cell.angle_beta   90.00
_cell.angle_gamma   90.00
#
_symmetry.space_group_name_H-M   'P 1'
#
loop_
_entity.id
_entity.type
_entity.pdbx_description
1 polymer ?
#
loop_
_entity_poly.entity_id
_entity_poly.type
_entity_poly.pdbx_seq_one_letter_code
_entity_poly.pdbx_strand_id
1 'polypeptide(L)'
;MDKILALWALPRSTSTAFERMMRERGDFSVHDEPFGLSFYYSQERRNTTRYPEAELNPENSFNSILAKLKQETENKPVFIKDMGYYVTHIANPEFLSNFENTFLIRNPEKSLPSLFKNWPDFTLEETGYAELNRLFETLNEMNGKVPILIDSDDLVQKPEATVKAYCEAVGISFIKEALAWKAKPQPEINQWEGGWHDYTQSSQGFKEREKKDYAKIEDHEHLKQAYEFCLPYYQKLYEQRLCI
;
A
#
# COMPACT_ATOMS: atom_id res chain seq x y z
N MET A 1 5.77 8.31 18.84
CA MET A 1 5.91 8.93 17.51
C MET A 1 4.75 9.86 17.35
N ASP A 2 5.02 11.14 17.06
CA ASP A 2 3.96 12.16 16.95
C ASP A 2 3.30 12.14 15.56
N LYS A 3 3.94 11.47 14.59
CA LYS A 3 3.43 11.27 13.23
C LYS A 3 2.91 9.85 13.04
N ILE A 4 1.95 9.73 12.13
CA ILE A 4 1.41 8.44 11.68
C ILE A 4 2.44 7.79 10.74
N LEU A 5 2.79 6.52 10.95
CA LEU A 5 3.65 5.79 10.03
C LEU A 5 2.81 5.27 8.86
N ALA A 6 3.00 5.82 7.67
CA ALA A 6 2.21 5.47 6.49
C ALA A 6 3.00 4.59 5.52
N LEU A 7 2.36 3.52 5.05
CA LEU A 7 2.79 2.74 3.91
C LEU A 7 1.90 3.06 2.71
N TRP A 8 2.41 3.88 1.80
CA TRP A 8 1.79 4.15 0.50
C TRP A 8 2.22 3.07 -0.48
N ALA A 9 1.30 2.22 -0.89
CA ALA A 9 1.59 1.05 -1.69
C ALA A 9 1.02 1.15 -3.11
N LEU A 10 1.64 0.43 -4.03
CA LEU A 10 0.96 0.02 -5.26
C LEU A 10 -0.03 -1.11 -4.95
N PRO A 11 -1.15 -1.23 -5.68
CA PRO A 11 -1.95 -2.43 -5.67
C PRO A 11 -1.12 -3.67 -6.00
N ARG A 12 -1.43 -4.77 -5.31
CA ARG A 12 -0.80 -6.09 -5.54
C ARG A 12 0.72 -6.12 -5.27
N SER A 13 1.22 -5.24 -4.42
CA SER A 13 2.64 -5.09 -4.06
C SER A 13 3.09 -5.83 -2.79
N THR A 14 2.31 -6.79 -2.28
CA THR A 14 2.52 -7.45 -0.96
C THR A 14 2.25 -6.57 0.27
N SER A 15 1.65 -5.39 0.09
CA SER A 15 1.29 -4.44 1.16
C SER A 15 0.43 -5.02 2.27
N THR A 16 -0.56 -5.87 1.98
CA THR A 16 -1.36 -6.54 3.02
C THR A 16 -0.53 -7.51 3.87
N ALA A 17 0.51 -8.15 3.31
CA ALA A 17 1.42 -8.99 4.10
C ALA A 17 2.34 -8.14 4.98
N PHE A 18 2.75 -6.97 4.49
CA PHE A 18 3.49 -5.98 5.28
C PHE A 18 2.64 -5.47 6.45
N GLU A 19 1.39 -5.10 6.19
CA GLU A 19 0.44 -4.71 7.23
C GLU A 19 0.22 -5.84 8.26
N ARG A 20 0.12 -7.09 7.80
CA ARG A 20 0.04 -8.24 8.72
C ARG A 20 1.27 -8.32 9.61
N MET A 21 2.48 -8.17 9.07
CA MET A 21 3.69 -8.08 9.88
C MET A 21 3.58 -6.95 10.92
N MET A 22 3.13 -5.75 10.52
CA MET A 22 2.93 -4.63 11.44
C MET A 22 1.92 -4.93 12.56
N ARG A 23 0.86 -5.70 12.28
CA ARG A 23 -0.10 -6.17 13.29
C ARG A 23 0.54 -7.16 14.28
N GLU A 24 1.32 -8.11 13.78
CA GLU A 24 1.94 -9.18 14.59
C GLU A 24 2.99 -8.64 15.57
N ARG A 25 3.55 -7.45 15.31
CA ARG A 25 4.42 -6.76 16.26
C ARG A 25 3.72 -6.38 17.57
N GLY A 26 2.42 -6.09 17.52
CA GLY A 26 1.60 -5.70 18.67
C GLY A 26 1.83 -4.28 19.22
N ASP A 27 2.85 -3.55 18.75
CA ASP A 27 3.24 -2.23 19.25
C ASP A 27 2.59 -1.04 18.52
N PHE A 28 1.80 -1.27 17.46
CA PHE A 28 1.04 -0.24 16.72
C PHE A 28 -0.48 -0.43 16.80
N SER A 29 -1.23 0.66 16.65
CA SER A 29 -2.60 0.63 16.13
C SER A 29 -2.51 0.58 14.60
N VAL A 30 -3.05 -0.47 13.98
CA VAL A 30 -2.90 -0.72 12.54
C VAL A 30 -4.24 -0.59 11.83
N HIS A 31 -4.31 0.29 10.83
CA HIS A 31 -5.50 0.52 10.00
C HIS A 31 -5.28 0.07 8.56
N ASP A 32 -6.24 -0.68 8.04
CA ASP A 32 -6.29 -1.13 6.65
C ASP A 32 -7.01 -0.09 5.80
N GLU A 33 -6.27 0.52 4.89
CA GLU A 33 -6.76 1.43 3.84
C GLU A 33 -7.78 2.49 4.31
N PRO A 34 -7.51 3.24 5.40
CA PRO A 34 -8.46 4.22 5.91
C PRO A 34 -8.80 5.29 4.86
N PHE A 35 -7.84 5.75 4.04
CA PHE A 35 -8.14 6.73 2.99
C PHE A 35 -8.82 6.12 1.76
N GLY A 36 -8.73 4.80 1.57
CA GLY A 36 -9.60 4.08 0.64
C GLY A 36 -11.09 4.27 0.98
N LEU A 37 -11.45 4.35 2.26
CA LEU A 37 -12.83 4.63 2.68
C LEU A 37 -13.29 6.01 2.22
N SER A 38 -12.41 7.01 2.29
CA SER A 38 -12.68 8.34 1.72
C SER A 38 -12.86 8.26 0.22
N PHE A 39 -11.96 7.56 -0.46
CA PHE A 39 -11.95 7.46 -1.92
C PHE A 39 -13.22 6.80 -2.48
N TYR A 40 -13.74 5.74 -1.83
CA TYR A 40 -14.84 4.92 -2.35
C TYR A 40 -16.18 5.04 -1.60
N TYR A 41 -16.19 5.45 -0.33
CA TYR A 41 -17.36 5.36 0.56
C TYR A 41 -17.66 6.66 1.32
N SER A 42 -17.19 7.80 0.83
CA SER A 42 -17.50 9.12 1.41
C SER A 42 -18.27 10.01 0.45
N GLN A 43 -18.78 11.13 0.95
CA GLN A 43 -19.38 12.17 0.10
C GLN A 43 -18.36 12.85 -0.83
N GLU A 44 -17.06 12.71 -0.54
CA GLU A 44 -15.93 13.23 -1.31
C GLU A 44 -15.41 12.20 -2.34
N ARG A 45 -16.09 11.05 -2.43
CA ARG A 45 -15.75 9.94 -3.31
C ARG A 45 -15.43 10.42 -4.74
N ARG A 46 -14.38 9.83 -5.30
CA ARG A 46 -13.92 10.11 -6.67
C ARG A 46 -14.88 9.53 -7.70
N ASN A 47 -14.88 10.09 -8.91
CA ASN A 47 -15.67 9.55 -10.01
C ASN A 47 -15.09 8.18 -10.43
N THR A 48 -15.67 7.11 -9.90
CA THR A 48 -15.21 5.73 -10.10
C THR A 48 -16.41 4.81 -10.32
N THR A 49 -16.23 3.84 -11.22
CA THR A 49 -17.19 2.76 -11.48
C THR A 49 -17.15 1.66 -10.42
N ARG A 50 -16.13 1.64 -9.55
CA ARG A 50 -15.99 0.65 -8.47
C ARG A 50 -17.05 0.89 -7.39
N TYR A 51 -17.70 -0.15 -6.89
CA TYR A 51 -18.71 -0.06 -5.83
C TYR A 51 -19.85 0.94 -6.15
N PRO A 52 -20.61 0.76 -7.26
CA PRO A 52 -21.65 1.71 -7.66
C PRO A 52 -22.79 1.85 -6.65
N GLU A 53 -23.03 0.82 -5.84
CA GLU A 53 -24.09 0.76 -4.81
C GLU A 53 -23.58 1.12 -3.41
N ALA A 54 -22.37 1.70 -3.29
CA ALA A 54 -21.79 2.01 -1.99
C ALA A 54 -22.66 2.99 -1.18
N GLU A 55 -22.97 2.61 0.06
CA GLU A 55 -23.56 3.53 1.03
C GLU A 55 -22.49 4.52 1.51
N LEU A 56 -22.72 5.82 1.28
CA LEU A 56 -21.78 6.86 1.65
C LEU A 56 -21.90 7.20 3.14
N ASN A 57 -20.77 7.23 3.84
CA ASN A 57 -20.70 7.58 5.25
C ASN A 57 -19.97 8.92 5.43
N PRO A 58 -20.58 9.94 6.07
CA PRO A 58 -19.91 11.20 6.40
C PRO A 58 -18.64 11.03 7.24
N GLU A 59 -18.57 10.00 8.09
CA GLU A 59 -17.40 9.68 8.91
C GLU A 59 -16.20 9.18 8.08
N ASN A 60 -16.43 8.82 6.81
CA ASN A 60 -15.38 8.47 5.87
C ASN A 60 -14.80 9.70 5.15
N SER A 61 -15.18 10.93 5.50
CA SER A 61 -14.51 12.11 4.92
C SER A 61 -13.02 12.08 5.23
N PHE A 62 -12.21 12.66 4.34
CA PHE A 62 -10.77 12.75 4.53
C PHE A 62 -10.40 13.39 5.87
N ASN A 63 -11.06 14.49 6.22
CA ASN A 63 -10.81 15.23 7.45
C ASN A 63 -11.19 14.41 8.69
N SER A 64 -12.32 13.69 8.66
CA SER A 64 -12.74 12.81 9.75
C SER A 64 -11.72 11.70 9.98
N ILE A 65 -11.25 11.05 8.91
CA ILE A 65 -10.24 10.00 8.97
C ILE A 65 -8.93 10.53 9.56
N LEU A 66 -8.40 11.63 9.02
CA LEU A 66 -7.15 12.22 9.49
C LEU A 66 -7.24 12.64 10.96
N ALA A 67 -8.34 13.28 11.36
CA ALA A 67 -8.56 13.69 12.74
C ALA A 67 -8.58 12.48 13.70
N LYS A 68 -9.29 11.41 13.32
CA LYS A 68 -9.32 10.17 14.10
C LYS A 68 -7.93 9.54 14.25
N LEU A 69 -7.19 9.41 13.16
CA LEU A 69 -5.83 8.82 13.20
C LEU A 69 -4.90 9.67 14.08
N LYS A 70 -4.96 11.00 13.99
CA LYS A 70 -4.18 11.91 14.85
C LYS A 70 -4.55 11.77 16.32
N GLN A 71 -5.84 11.70 16.64
CA GLN A 71 -6.28 11.49 18.02
C GLN A 71 -5.77 10.15 18.58
N GLU A 72 -5.74 9.08 17.77
CA GLU A 72 -5.22 7.78 18.20
C GLU A 72 -3.70 7.83 18.50
N THR A 73 -2.94 8.67 17.80
CA THR A 73 -1.49 8.83 18.07
C THR A 73 -1.17 9.36 19.48
N GLU A 74 -2.12 10.03 20.14
CA GLU A 74 -1.98 10.49 21.54
C GLU A 74 -1.87 9.32 22.52
N ASN A 75 -2.37 8.13 22.13
CA ASN A 75 -2.45 6.95 23.00
C ASN A 75 -1.47 5.85 22.58
N LYS A 76 -1.33 5.60 21.27
CA LYS A 76 -0.49 4.52 20.73
C LYS A 76 0.07 4.92 19.36
N PRO A 77 1.31 4.53 19.01
CA PRO A 77 1.81 4.71 17.65
C PRO A 77 0.85 4.12 16.61
N VAL A 78 0.58 4.89 15.55
CA VAL A 78 -0.36 4.49 14.49
C VAL A 78 0.41 4.12 13.23
N PHE A 79 0.03 3.00 12.62
CA PHE A 79 0.47 2.59 11.30
C PHE A 79 -0.75 2.48 10.37
N ILE A 80 -0.62 2.97 9.15
CA ILE A 80 -1.63 2.81 8.10
C ILE A 80 -1.00 2.20 6.86
N LYS A 81 -1.79 1.40 6.14
CA LYS A 81 -1.45 0.94 4.78
C LYS A 81 -2.55 1.42 3.84
N ASP A 82 -2.20 2.22 2.84
CA ASP A 82 -3.12 2.72 1.82
C ASP A 82 -2.51 2.54 0.42
N MET A 83 -3.36 2.48 -0.61
CA MET A 83 -2.88 2.62 -1.98
C MET A 83 -2.59 4.09 -2.27
N GLY A 84 -1.45 4.39 -2.89
CA GLY A 84 -1.05 5.80 -3.11
C GLY A 84 -2.06 6.62 -3.91
N TYR A 85 -2.75 5.99 -4.87
CA TYR A 85 -3.74 6.69 -5.70
C TYR A 85 -4.95 7.19 -4.89
N TYR A 86 -5.23 6.62 -3.71
CA TYR A 86 -6.33 7.09 -2.85
C TYR A 86 -6.14 8.54 -2.40
N VAL A 87 -4.89 8.99 -2.21
CA VAL A 87 -4.60 10.30 -1.60
C VAL A 87 -3.91 11.26 -2.54
N THR A 88 -3.50 10.84 -3.74
CA THR A 88 -2.68 11.66 -4.64
C THR A 88 -3.33 13.00 -5.03
N HIS A 89 -4.65 13.05 -5.09
CA HIS A 89 -5.42 14.25 -5.44
C HIS A 89 -5.51 15.28 -4.30
N ILE A 90 -5.15 14.90 -3.07
CA ILE A 90 -5.19 15.73 -1.84
C ILE A 90 -3.83 15.85 -1.17
N ALA A 91 -2.81 15.17 -1.69
CA ALA A 91 -1.48 15.10 -1.10
C ALA A 91 -0.67 16.37 -1.31
N ASN A 92 -0.99 17.39 -0.53
CA ASN A 92 -0.23 18.63 -0.41
C ASN A 92 0.78 18.56 0.77
N PRO A 93 1.69 19.52 0.89
CA PRO A 93 2.67 19.54 1.97
C PRO A 93 2.08 19.49 3.38
N GLU A 94 0.95 20.16 3.60
CA GLU A 94 0.25 20.17 4.89
C GLU A 94 -0.23 18.76 5.26
N PHE A 95 -0.90 18.06 4.34
CA PHE A 95 -1.33 16.69 4.55
C PHE A 95 -0.15 15.75 4.82
N LEU A 96 0.83 15.74 3.91
CA LEU A 96 1.97 14.83 3.94
C LEU A 96 2.85 15.01 5.20
N SER A 97 2.86 16.22 5.79
CA SER A 97 3.59 16.52 7.02
C SER A 97 3.09 15.75 8.25
N ASN A 98 1.85 15.24 8.24
CA ASN A 98 1.27 14.46 9.34
C ASN A 98 1.84 13.03 9.41
N PHE A 99 2.62 12.60 8.42
CA PHE A 99 3.09 11.22 8.29
C PHE A 99 4.61 11.10 8.30
N GLU A 100 5.08 9.96 8.81
CA GLU A 100 6.35 9.37 8.38
C GLU A 100 6.04 8.52 7.14
N ASN A 101 6.50 8.98 5.98
CA ASN A 101 6.03 8.49 4.68
C ASN A 101 6.94 7.39 4.15
N THR A 102 6.38 6.21 3.91
CA THR A 102 7.10 5.06 3.35
C THR A 102 6.35 4.46 2.17
N PHE A 103 7.06 3.78 1.28
CA PHE A 103 6.57 3.34 -0.02
C PHE A 103 6.81 1.86 -0.25
N LEU A 104 5.88 1.18 -0.94
CA LEU A 104 6.04 -0.19 -1.38
C LEU A 104 5.65 -0.36 -2.85
N ILE A 105 6.64 -0.73 -3.67
CA ILE A 105 6.48 -0.94 -5.11
C ILE A 105 6.60 -2.42 -5.47
N ARG A 106 6.21 -2.74 -6.70
CA ARG A 106 6.41 -4.06 -7.30
C ARG A 106 6.52 -3.93 -8.80
N ASN A 107 7.31 -4.81 -9.42
CA ASN A 107 7.42 -4.86 -10.88
C ASN A 107 6.02 -5.06 -11.52
N PRO A 108 5.64 -4.23 -12.51
CA PRO A 108 4.35 -4.33 -13.20
C PRO A 108 4.10 -5.70 -13.86
N GLU A 109 5.15 -6.43 -14.23
CA GLU A 109 5.04 -7.80 -14.74
C GLU A 109 4.37 -8.75 -13.74
N LYS A 110 4.54 -8.50 -12.43
CA LYS A 110 3.97 -9.30 -11.35
C LYS A 110 2.66 -8.74 -10.79
N SER A 111 2.47 -7.42 -10.82
CA SER A 111 1.29 -6.77 -10.23
C SER A 111 0.10 -6.75 -11.18
N LEU A 112 0.30 -6.39 -12.46
CA LEU A 112 -0.78 -6.16 -13.42
C LEU A 112 -1.59 -7.43 -13.72
N PRO A 113 -0.98 -8.61 -13.97
CA PRO A 113 -1.76 -9.84 -14.14
C PRO A 113 -2.62 -10.19 -12.91
N SER A 114 -2.12 -9.90 -11.70
CA SER A 114 -2.90 -10.11 -10.48
C SER A 114 -4.01 -9.08 -10.30
N LEU A 115 -3.83 -7.84 -10.77
CA LEU A 115 -4.86 -6.81 -10.73
C LEU A 115 -5.96 -7.15 -11.74
N PHE A 116 -5.57 -7.47 -12.97
CA PHE A 116 -6.45 -7.84 -14.08
C PHE A 116 -7.38 -9.01 -13.76
N LYS A 117 -6.89 -10.01 -13.00
CA LYS A 117 -7.73 -11.14 -12.56
C LYS A 117 -9.00 -10.67 -11.84
N ASN A 118 -8.88 -9.64 -10.99
CA ASN A 118 -9.98 -9.16 -10.16
C ASN A 118 -10.71 -7.98 -10.81
N TRP A 119 -9.97 -7.09 -11.46
CA TRP A 119 -10.47 -5.91 -12.18
C TRP A 119 -9.95 -5.91 -13.62
N PRO A 120 -10.57 -6.66 -14.56
CA PRO A 120 -10.12 -6.70 -15.95
C PRO A 120 -10.21 -5.36 -16.69
N ASP A 121 -10.99 -4.44 -16.15
CA ASP A 121 -11.30 -3.10 -16.67
C ASP A 121 -10.59 -1.99 -15.87
N PHE A 122 -9.50 -2.29 -15.17
CA PHE A 122 -8.80 -1.30 -14.35
C PHE A 122 -8.36 -0.08 -15.15
N THR A 123 -8.39 1.10 -14.53
CA THR A 123 -7.84 2.31 -15.14
C THR A 123 -6.34 2.42 -14.86
N LEU A 124 -5.62 3.24 -15.63
CA LEU A 124 -4.20 3.51 -15.35
C LEU A 124 -3.99 4.12 -13.95
N GLU A 125 -4.93 4.94 -13.46
CA GLU A 125 -4.90 5.48 -12.08
C GLU A 125 -5.02 4.37 -11.03
N GLU A 126 -5.85 3.35 -11.27
CA GLU A 126 -6.01 2.19 -10.39
C GLU A 126 -4.77 1.27 -10.39
N THR A 127 -3.82 1.45 -11.32
CA THR A 127 -2.51 0.79 -11.20
C THR A 127 -1.62 1.46 -10.16
N GLY A 128 -1.84 2.76 -9.89
CA GLY A 128 -1.17 3.57 -8.88
C GLY A 128 0.28 3.95 -9.20
N TYR A 129 0.86 3.56 -10.35
CA TYR A 129 2.29 3.79 -10.63
C TYR A 129 2.63 5.26 -10.81
N ALA A 130 1.83 6.00 -11.58
CA ALA A 130 2.05 7.42 -11.80
C ALA A 130 1.76 8.22 -10.51
N GLU A 131 0.73 7.81 -9.79
CA GLU A 131 0.24 8.42 -8.57
C GLU A 131 1.26 8.28 -7.44
N LEU A 132 1.78 7.06 -7.23
CA LEU A 132 2.80 6.81 -6.22
C LEU A 132 4.12 7.52 -6.55
N ASN A 133 4.50 7.59 -7.83
CA ASN A 133 5.66 8.36 -8.25
C ASN A 133 5.48 9.87 -7.95
N ARG A 134 4.30 10.43 -8.22
CA ARG A 134 4.00 11.83 -7.91
C ARG A 134 4.07 12.12 -6.40
N LEU A 135 3.52 11.23 -5.57
CA LEU A 135 3.62 11.33 -4.11
C LEU A 135 5.09 11.32 -3.66
N PHE A 136 5.88 10.40 -4.21
CA PHE A 136 7.29 10.26 -3.89
C PHE A 136 8.10 11.51 -4.27
N GLU A 137 7.91 12.03 -5.48
CA GLU A 137 8.57 13.25 -5.96
C GLU A 137 8.22 14.46 -5.09
N THR A 138 6.93 14.63 -4.78
CA THR A 138 6.46 15.73 -3.91
C THR A 138 7.16 15.69 -2.55
N LEU A 139 7.28 14.51 -1.93
CA LEU A 139 7.96 14.35 -0.64
C LEU A 139 9.47 14.57 -0.73
N ASN A 140 10.10 14.10 -1.81
CA ASN A 140 11.53 14.28 -2.03
C ASN A 140 11.88 15.78 -2.17
N GLU A 141 11.06 16.53 -2.92
CA GLU A 141 11.18 17.99 -3.07
C GLU A 141 10.96 18.74 -1.76
N MET A 142 9.95 18.33 -0.97
CA MET A 142 9.64 18.97 0.32
C MET A 142 10.72 18.79 1.38
N ASN A 143 11.25 17.56 1.51
CA ASN A 143 12.09 17.19 2.66
C ASN A 143 13.60 17.26 2.34
N GLY A 144 13.97 17.37 1.06
CA GLY A 144 15.37 17.26 0.61
C GLY A 144 16.02 15.91 0.94
N LYS A 145 15.20 14.90 1.28
CA LYS A 145 15.62 13.54 1.63
C LYS A 145 14.73 12.57 0.88
N VAL A 146 15.38 11.57 0.27
CA VAL A 146 14.71 10.46 -0.42
C VAL A 146 13.82 9.69 0.57
N PRO A 147 12.50 9.57 0.31
CA PRO A 147 11.61 8.78 1.14
C PRO A 147 11.98 7.30 1.17
N ILE A 148 11.61 6.60 2.24
CA ILE A 148 11.90 5.17 2.39
C ILE A 148 11.02 4.39 1.43
N LEU A 149 11.64 3.59 0.57
CA LEU A 149 10.94 2.81 -0.45
C LEU A 149 11.44 1.37 -0.45
N ILE A 150 10.50 0.43 -0.44
CA ILE A 150 10.76 -1.02 -0.48
C ILE A 150 10.29 -1.57 -1.82
N ASP A 151 11.07 -2.46 -2.42
CA ASP A 151 10.60 -3.32 -3.50
C ASP A 151 10.05 -4.64 -2.94
N SER A 152 8.90 -5.06 -3.45
CA SER A 152 8.19 -6.27 -3.02
C SER A 152 9.02 -7.56 -3.19
N ASP A 153 9.89 -7.64 -4.20
CA ASP A 153 10.74 -8.81 -4.40
C ASP A 153 11.82 -8.89 -3.32
N ASP A 154 12.42 -7.75 -2.95
CA ASP A 154 13.38 -7.67 -1.84
C ASP A 154 12.72 -8.09 -0.51
N LEU A 155 11.49 -7.62 -0.25
CA LEU A 155 10.72 -8.01 0.95
C LEU A 155 10.42 -9.51 0.99
N VAL A 156 10.11 -10.11 -0.15
CA VAL A 156 9.74 -11.53 -0.23
C VAL A 156 10.96 -12.44 -0.20
N GLN A 157 12.05 -12.08 -0.88
CA GLN A 157 13.25 -12.91 -1.00
C GLN A 157 14.16 -12.79 0.23
N LYS A 158 14.18 -11.62 0.87
CA LYS A 158 15.07 -11.31 2.01
C LYS A 158 14.31 -10.67 3.18
N PRO A 159 13.20 -11.27 3.67
CA PRO A 159 12.28 -10.61 4.60
C PRO A 159 12.95 -10.07 5.87
N GLU A 160 13.83 -10.85 6.49
CA GLU A 160 14.52 -10.43 7.72
C GLU A 160 15.42 -9.21 7.47
N ALA A 161 16.19 -9.22 6.39
CA ALA A 161 17.10 -8.13 6.06
C ALA A 161 16.33 -6.86 5.67
N THR A 162 15.31 -7.01 4.81
CA THR A 162 14.47 -5.91 4.33
C THR A 162 13.71 -5.24 5.48
N VAL A 163 13.06 -6.03 6.36
CA VAL A 163 12.30 -5.48 7.47
C VAL A 163 13.21 -4.88 8.53
N LYS A 164 14.39 -5.46 8.77
CA LYS A 164 15.39 -4.86 9.67
C LYS A 164 15.85 -3.48 9.17
N ALA A 165 16.19 -3.37 7.88
CA ALA A 165 16.60 -2.12 7.26
C ALA A 165 15.46 -1.08 7.28
N TYR A 166 14.21 -1.51 7.02
CA TYR A 166 13.04 -0.64 7.16
C TYR A 166 12.90 -0.11 8.58
N CYS A 167 12.93 -1.00 9.59
CA CYS A 167 12.78 -0.64 10.99
C CYS A 167 13.83 0.40 11.42
N GLU A 168 15.09 0.20 11.02
CA GLU A 168 16.17 1.16 11.27
C GLU A 168 15.89 2.51 10.59
N ALA A 169 15.48 2.51 9.33
CA ALA A 169 15.23 3.72 8.57
C ALA A 169 14.07 4.58 9.13
N VAL A 170 13.02 3.94 9.64
CA VAL A 170 11.86 4.64 10.26
C VAL A 170 12.01 4.84 11.78
N GLY A 171 13.10 4.35 12.39
CA GLY A 171 13.38 4.54 13.80
C GLY A 171 12.52 3.69 14.76
N ILE A 172 12.15 2.47 14.38
CA ILE A 172 11.41 1.52 15.24
C ILE A 172 12.23 0.25 15.52
N SER A 173 11.93 -0.46 16.59
CA SER A 173 12.61 -1.71 16.93
C SER A 173 12.32 -2.82 15.92
N PHE A 174 13.32 -3.57 15.48
CA PHE A 174 13.11 -4.81 14.73
C PHE A 174 12.61 -5.94 15.65
N ILE A 175 11.53 -6.61 15.26
CA ILE A 175 10.95 -7.75 16.00
C ILE A 175 10.91 -8.95 15.04
N LYS A 176 11.79 -9.93 15.25
CA LYS A 176 11.96 -11.07 14.34
C LYS A 176 10.71 -11.94 14.26
N GLU A 177 10.03 -12.08 15.39
CA GLU A 177 8.83 -12.89 15.55
C GLU A 177 7.67 -12.39 14.69
N ALA A 178 7.62 -11.08 14.40
CA ALA A 178 6.58 -10.47 13.56
C ALA A 178 6.65 -10.92 12.08
N LEU A 179 7.75 -11.55 11.66
CA LEU A 179 7.90 -12.10 10.30
C LEU A 179 7.17 -13.43 10.09
N ALA A 180 6.67 -14.05 11.18
CA ALA A 180 5.97 -15.32 11.15
C ALA A 180 4.59 -15.17 11.81
N TRP A 181 3.56 -15.74 11.18
CA TRP A 181 2.20 -15.67 11.70
C TRP A 181 1.40 -16.93 11.44
N LYS A 182 0.29 -17.08 12.17
CA LYS A 182 -0.67 -18.16 11.91
C LYS A 182 -1.62 -17.76 10.80
N ALA A 183 -1.88 -18.69 9.89
CA ALA A 183 -2.97 -18.59 8.92
C ALA A 183 -4.31 -18.61 9.69
N LYS A 184 -4.98 -17.47 9.72
CA LYS A 184 -6.29 -17.28 10.37
C LYS A 184 -7.08 -16.20 9.63
N PRO A 185 -8.42 -16.27 9.65
CA PRO A 185 -9.26 -15.18 9.14
C PRO A 185 -8.85 -13.85 9.78
N GLN A 186 -8.83 -12.80 8.97
CA GLN A 186 -8.55 -11.43 9.40
C GLN A 186 -9.71 -10.54 8.95
N PRO A 187 -10.76 -10.40 9.78
CA PRO A 187 -11.89 -9.55 9.45
C PRO A 187 -11.48 -8.08 9.25
N GLU A 188 -10.39 -7.64 9.90
CA GLU A 188 -9.89 -6.26 9.87
C GLU A 188 -9.36 -5.81 8.50
N ILE A 189 -9.09 -6.75 7.58
CA ILE A 189 -8.65 -6.47 6.20
C ILE A 189 -9.70 -6.90 5.17
N ASN A 190 -10.90 -7.32 5.59
CA ASN A 190 -11.91 -7.89 4.68
C ASN A 190 -12.96 -6.88 4.24
N GLN A 191 -12.64 -5.58 4.30
CA GLN A 191 -13.58 -4.51 3.96
C GLN A 191 -13.78 -4.32 2.45
N TRP A 192 -12.87 -4.85 1.62
CA TRP A 192 -12.95 -4.76 0.15
C TRP A 192 -13.52 -6.05 -0.44
N GLU A 193 -14.58 -5.93 -1.25
CA GLU A 193 -15.17 -7.06 -1.97
C GLU A 193 -14.22 -7.60 -3.05
N GLY A 194 -14.22 -8.92 -3.29
CA GLY A 194 -13.50 -9.52 -4.43
C GLY A 194 -12.28 -10.40 -4.10
N GLY A 195 -12.13 -10.90 -2.86
CA GLY A 195 -11.12 -11.92 -2.54
C GLY A 195 -9.67 -11.45 -2.66
N TRP A 196 -9.43 -10.14 -2.49
CA TRP A 196 -8.10 -9.53 -2.66
C TRP A 196 -7.03 -10.12 -1.73
N HIS A 197 -7.47 -10.64 -0.59
CA HIS A 197 -6.64 -10.97 0.58
C HIS A 197 -6.55 -12.47 0.90
N ASP A 198 -7.13 -13.35 0.07
CA ASP A 198 -7.14 -14.81 0.29
C ASP A 198 -5.75 -15.39 0.57
N TYR A 199 -4.73 -14.88 -0.13
CA TYR A 199 -3.35 -15.31 0.07
C TYR A 199 -2.79 -14.89 1.43
N THR A 200 -3.05 -13.65 1.86
CA THR A 200 -2.55 -13.16 3.15
C THR A 200 -3.21 -13.91 4.31
N GLN A 201 -4.48 -14.27 4.16
CA GLN A 201 -5.21 -15.05 5.17
C GLN A 201 -4.66 -16.47 5.32
N SER A 202 -4.11 -17.05 4.24
CA SER A 202 -3.55 -18.41 4.21
C SER A 202 -2.03 -18.49 4.40
N SER A 203 -1.31 -17.36 4.36
CA SER A 203 0.14 -17.34 4.52
C SER A 203 0.59 -17.43 5.99
N GLN A 204 1.87 -17.74 6.19
CA GLN A 204 2.51 -17.85 7.51
C GLN A 204 3.76 -16.95 7.64
N GLY A 205 3.89 -15.99 6.74
CA GLY A 205 5.06 -15.14 6.58
C GLY A 205 5.15 -14.55 5.18
N PHE A 206 6.23 -13.82 4.90
CA PHE A 206 6.57 -13.40 3.54
C PHE A 206 7.04 -14.60 2.73
N LYS A 207 6.32 -14.91 1.65
CA LYS A 207 6.66 -16.01 0.73
C LYS A 207 6.32 -15.61 -0.69
N GLU A 208 7.16 -16.06 -1.61
CA GLU A 208 6.89 -15.91 -3.04
C GLU A 208 5.63 -16.67 -3.39
N ARG A 209 4.78 -16.02 -4.18
CA ARG A 209 3.58 -16.66 -4.71
C ARG A 209 4.02 -17.54 -5.85
N GLU A 210 3.59 -18.80 -5.83
CA GLU A 210 3.60 -19.59 -7.06
C GLU A 210 2.84 -18.83 -8.14
N LYS A 211 3.41 -18.79 -9.36
CA LYS A 211 2.75 -18.20 -10.52
C LYS A 211 1.46 -19.01 -10.76
N LYS A 212 0.33 -18.46 -10.31
CA LYS A 212 -0.99 -18.95 -10.73
C LYS A 212 -1.16 -18.72 -12.23
N ASP A 213 -2.14 -19.38 -12.84
CA ASP A 213 -2.61 -19.15 -14.22
C ASP A 213 -3.20 -17.74 -14.39
N TYR A 214 -2.37 -16.72 -14.17
CA TYR A 214 -2.70 -15.34 -14.49
C TYR A 214 -2.57 -15.14 -15.99
N ALA A 215 -3.41 -14.26 -16.51
CA ALA A 215 -3.31 -13.76 -17.88
C ALA A 215 -1.89 -13.25 -18.14
N LYS A 216 -1.28 -13.67 -19.25
CA LYS A 216 0.02 -13.14 -19.65
C LYS A 216 -0.16 -11.75 -20.25
N ILE A 217 0.81 -10.88 -20.06
CA ILE A 217 0.74 -9.49 -20.55
C ILE A 217 0.64 -9.49 -22.07
N GLU A 218 1.40 -10.34 -22.74
CA GLU A 218 1.44 -10.46 -24.19
C GLU A 218 0.11 -10.91 -24.83
N ASP A 219 -0.78 -11.52 -24.05
CA ASP A 219 -2.05 -12.07 -24.54
C ASP A 219 -3.20 -11.06 -24.50
N HIS A 220 -3.03 -9.91 -23.82
CA HIS A 220 -4.09 -8.92 -23.62
C HIS A 220 -3.61 -7.49 -23.92
N GLU A 221 -4.28 -6.82 -24.86
CA GLU A 221 -3.93 -5.46 -25.28
C GLU A 221 -3.97 -4.45 -24.12
N HIS A 222 -4.99 -4.55 -23.25
CA HIS A 222 -5.11 -3.69 -22.07
C HIS A 222 -3.93 -3.87 -21.09
N LEU A 223 -3.45 -5.12 -20.90
CA LEU A 223 -2.27 -5.39 -20.06
C LEU A 223 -0.98 -4.86 -20.68
N LYS A 224 -0.81 -4.95 -22.01
CA LYS A 224 0.35 -4.38 -22.70
C LYS A 224 0.43 -2.87 -22.50
N GLN A 225 -0.67 -2.17 -22.77
CA GLN A 225 -0.76 -0.72 -22.61
C GLN A 225 -0.49 -0.30 -21.16
N ALA A 226 -1.08 -1.02 -20.20
CA ALA A 226 -0.81 -0.78 -18.78
C ALA A 226 0.66 -1.03 -18.42
N TYR A 227 1.27 -2.11 -18.92
CA TYR A 227 2.67 -2.44 -18.66
C TYR A 227 3.62 -1.37 -19.21
N GLU A 228 3.43 -0.97 -20.47
CA GLU A 228 4.23 0.10 -21.10
C GLU A 228 4.09 1.43 -20.36
N PHE A 229 2.90 1.74 -19.85
CA PHE A 229 2.66 2.92 -19.03
C PHE A 229 3.34 2.84 -17.66
N CYS A 230 3.25 1.69 -16.98
CA CYS A 230 3.71 1.53 -15.59
C CYS A 230 5.23 1.37 -15.47
N LEU A 231 5.86 0.71 -16.46
CA LEU A 231 7.27 0.30 -16.38
C LEU A 231 8.25 1.46 -16.15
N PRO A 232 8.13 2.63 -16.84
CA PRO A 232 9.03 3.75 -16.60
C PRO A 232 8.96 4.30 -15.16
N TYR A 233 7.75 4.38 -14.58
CA TYR A 233 7.58 4.82 -13.18
C TYR A 233 8.17 3.81 -12.20
N TYR A 234 7.96 2.51 -12.46
CA TYR A 234 8.57 1.45 -11.67
C TYR A 234 10.10 1.55 -11.67
N GLN A 235 10.71 1.65 -12.85
CA GLN A 235 12.17 1.72 -13.00
C GLN A 235 12.74 2.93 -12.24
N LYS A 236 12.11 4.09 -12.38
CA LYS A 236 12.51 5.30 -11.66
C LYS A 236 12.46 5.13 -10.13
N LEU A 237 11.36 4.57 -9.61
CA LEU A 237 11.20 4.33 -8.18
C LEU A 237 12.13 3.23 -7.67
N TYR A 238 12.37 2.20 -8.47
CA TYR A 238 13.24 1.06 -8.14
C TYR A 238 14.68 1.48 -7.89
N GLU A 239 15.19 2.49 -8.62
CA GLU A 239 16.52 3.07 -8.40
C GLU A 239 16.65 3.76 -7.04
N GLN A 240 15.53 4.21 -6.46
CA GLN A 240 15.50 4.92 -5.17
C GLN A 240 15.22 4.00 -3.97
N ARG A 241 15.01 2.70 -4.22
CA ARG A 241 14.65 1.77 -3.15
C ARG A 241 15.77 1.61 -2.13
N LEU A 242 15.38 1.21 -0.93
CA LEU A 242 16.29 0.83 0.14
C LEU A 242 17.14 -0.37 -0.33
N CYS A 243 18.45 -0.17 -0.40
CA CYS A 243 19.40 -1.24 -0.67
C CYS A 243 19.68 -2.03 0.61
N ILE A 244 19.67 -3.35 0.50
CA ILE A 244 19.74 -4.30 1.62
C ILE A 244 20.93 -5.23 1.45
#